data_AF-A0A920MDD0-F1
#
_entry.id   AF-A0A920MDD0-F1
#
_cell.length_a   1.000
_cell.length_b   1.000
_cell.length_c   1.000
_cell.angle_alpha   90.00
_cell.angle_beta   90.00
_cell.angle_gamma   90.00
#
_symmetry.space_group_name_H-M   'P 1'
#
loop_
_entity.id
_entity.type
_entity.pdbx_description
1 polymer ?
#
loop_
_entity_poly.entity_id
_entity_poly.type
_entity_poly.pdbx_seq_one_letter_code
_entity_poly.pdbx_strand_id
1 'polypeptide(L)'
;MGDKRNYTDEHVKSLQGSVRIEHTLAKMGAKQLRDLFESEPYVNTFGAYNGQQAVQHVKAGLKAIYVSGWQVAASANSNNEVYPDQSLYSVDSVPNAVKNINNAFRRQDQIQVQEGREVFIMLQSLPMQKPVSVAR
;
A
#
# COMPACT_ATOMS: atom_id res chain seq x y z
N MET A 1 0.66 14.45 17.89
CA MET A 1 -0.66 13.86 17.55
C MET A 1 -1.43 13.70 18.85
N GLY A 2 -2.74 13.96 18.86
CA GLY A 2 -3.56 13.84 20.07
C GLY A 2 -3.90 12.38 20.37
N ASP A 3 -3.30 11.80 21.41
CA ASP A 3 -3.44 10.38 21.78
C ASP A 3 -4.64 10.10 22.70
N LYS A 4 -5.66 10.96 22.67
CA LYS A 4 -6.86 10.75 23.50
C LYS A 4 -7.69 9.61 22.92
N ARG A 5 -7.83 8.53 23.69
CA ARG A 5 -8.67 7.36 23.39
C ARG A 5 -9.81 7.30 24.40
N ASN A 6 -11.03 7.06 23.92
CA ASN A 6 -12.22 6.90 24.77
C ASN A 6 -12.41 5.45 25.26
N TYR A 7 -11.32 4.69 25.37
CA TYR A 7 -11.27 3.30 25.81
C TYR A 7 -9.95 3.04 26.55
N THR A 8 -9.93 2.02 27.41
CA THR A 8 -8.73 1.67 28.20
C THR A 8 -7.92 0.54 27.56
N ASP A 9 -6.70 0.34 28.05
CA ASP A 9 -5.86 -0.78 27.62
C ASP A 9 -6.47 -2.13 28.00
N GLU A 10 -7.20 -2.21 29.12
CA GLU A 10 -7.93 -3.41 29.54
C GLU A 10 -9.04 -3.76 28.54
N HIS A 11 -9.73 -2.74 28.00
CA HIS A 11 -10.75 -2.95 26.96
C HIS A 11 -10.14 -3.50 25.67
N VAL A 12 -8.93 -3.07 25.31
CA VAL A 12 -8.22 -3.63 24.15
C VAL A 12 -7.81 -5.08 24.43
N LYS A 13 -7.21 -5.36 25.60
CA LYS A 13 -6.77 -6.72 25.99
C LYS A 13 -7.93 -7.72 26.01
N SER A 14 -9.13 -7.32 26.44
CA SER A 14 -10.28 -8.21 26.50
C SER A 14 -10.80 -8.65 25.12
N LEU A 15 -10.52 -7.87 24.06
CA LEU A 15 -10.97 -8.13 22.69
C LEU A 15 -9.91 -8.79 21.80
N GLN A 16 -8.66 -8.89 22.26
CA GLN A 16 -7.53 -9.38 21.44
C GLN A 16 -7.46 -10.92 21.31
N GLY A 17 -8.19 -11.66 22.14
CA GLY A 17 -8.07 -13.12 22.22
C GLY A 17 -6.74 -13.57 22.84
N SER A 18 -6.47 -14.88 22.82
CA SER A 18 -5.29 -15.47 23.47
C SER A 18 -4.05 -15.54 22.57
N VAL A 19 -4.22 -15.40 21.26
CA VAL A 19 -3.13 -15.54 20.28
C VAL A 19 -2.95 -14.23 19.53
N ARG A 20 -1.72 -13.72 19.55
CA ARG A 20 -1.35 -12.52 18.83
C ARG A 20 -0.98 -12.86 17.39
N ILE A 21 -1.80 -12.41 16.44
CA ILE A 21 -1.53 -12.52 15.01
C ILE A 21 -0.73 -11.29 14.57
N GLU A 22 0.43 -11.51 13.93
CA GLU A 22 1.25 -10.42 13.42
C GLU A 22 0.82 -9.97 12.02
N HIS A 23 0.63 -8.65 11.87
CA HIS A 23 0.29 -8.01 10.60
C HIS A 23 1.50 -7.24 10.05
N THR A 24 2.52 -7.98 9.62
CA THR A 24 3.86 -7.46 9.29
C THR A 24 3.84 -6.25 8.35
N LEU A 25 3.16 -6.35 7.20
CA LEU A 25 3.11 -5.25 6.22
C LEU A 25 2.38 -4.01 6.76
N ALA A 26 1.31 -4.21 7.55
CA ALA A 26 0.58 -3.09 8.17
C ALA A 26 1.46 -2.37 9.19
N LYS A 27 2.19 -3.13 10.03
CA LYS A 27 3.12 -2.59 11.03
C LYS A 27 4.27 -1.83 10.39
N MET A 28 4.90 -2.41 9.37
CA MET A 28 6.00 -1.79 8.65
C MET A 28 5.55 -0.51 7.92
N GLY A 29 4.48 -0.61 7.12
CA GLY A 29 3.96 0.52 6.35
C GLY A 29 3.48 1.68 7.22
N ALA A 30 2.80 1.40 8.34
CA ALA A 30 2.36 2.44 9.27
C ALA A 30 3.55 3.16 9.93
N LYS A 31 4.59 2.42 10.34
CA LYS A 31 5.81 3.02 10.89
C LYS A 31 6.51 3.90 9.84
N GLN A 32 6.68 3.39 8.63
CA GLN A 32 7.37 4.11 7.56
C GLN A 32 6.61 5.35 7.11
N LEU A 33 5.28 5.28 6.98
CA LEU A 33 4.46 6.45 6.67
C LEU A 33 4.56 7.51 7.77
N ARG A 34 4.63 7.09 9.04
CA ARG A 34 4.85 7.98 10.17
C ARG A 34 6.22 8.66 10.07
N ASP A 35 7.28 7.90 9.78
CA ASP A 35 8.63 8.44 9.59
C ASP A 35 8.65 9.47 8.43
N LEU A 36 7.93 9.20 7.33
CA LEU A 36 7.80 10.14 6.20
C LEU A 36 7.11 11.44 6.61
N PHE A 37 6.03 11.39 7.40
CA PHE A 37 5.36 12.61 7.89
C PHE A 37 6.21 13.44 8.85
N GLU A 38 7.19 12.83 9.52
CA GLU A 38 8.10 13.53 10.43
C GLU A 38 9.33 14.10 9.70
N SER A 39 9.74 13.49 8.58
CA SER A 39 10.99 13.83 7.88
C SER A 39 10.81 14.61 6.58
N GLU A 40 9.67 14.50 5.91
CA GLU A 40 9.41 15.14 4.63
C GLU A 40 8.51 16.38 4.79
N PRO A 41 8.72 17.46 4.01
CA PRO A 41 7.84 18.63 4.06
C PRO A 41 6.41 18.30 3.60
N TYR A 42 6.26 17.33 2.69
CA TYR A 42 4.98 16.76 2.27
C TYR A 42 5.21 15.37 1.66
N VAL A 43 4.15 14.56 1.59
CA VAL A 43 4.16 13.25 0.94
C VAL A 43 3.07 13.25 -0.13
N ASN A 44 3.46 13.30 -1.41
CA ASN A 44 2.54 13.27 -2.55
C ASN A 44 2.27 11.84 -3.03
N THR A 45 1.09 11.65 -3.61
CA THR A 45 0.62 10.35 -4.11
C THR A 45 -0.25 10.51 -5.36
N PHE A 46 -0.35 9.46 -6.15
CA PHE A 46 -1.44 9.28 -7.12
C PHE A 46 -2.34 8.12 -6.68
N GLY A 47 -3.61 8.16 -7.09
CA GLY A 47 -4.57 7.09 -6.86
C GLY A 47 -4.21 5.82 -7.64
N ALA A 48 -4.10 4.69 -6.95
CA ALA A 48 -3.94 3.38 -7.55
C ALA A 48 -5.05 2.44 -7.05
N TYR A 49 -5.74 1.79 -7.99
CA TYR A 49 -6.78 0.80 -7.69
C TYR A 49 -6.35 -0.64 -8.06
N ASN A 50 -5.14 -0.80 -8.58
CA ASN A 50 -4.53 -2.10 -8.85
C ASN A 50 -3.00 -2.08 -8.61
N GLY A 51 -2.42 -3.27 -8.51
CA GLY A 51 -1.00 -3.43 -8.20
C GLY A 51 -0.04 -2.97 -9.29
N GLN A 52 -0.42 -3.01 -10.57
CA GLN A 52 0.47 -2.54 -11.65
C GLN A 52 0.67 -1.02 -11.59
N GLN A 53 -0.41 -0.26 -11.39
CA GLN A 53 -0.32 1.19 -11.18
C GLN A 53 0.58 1.52 -9.98
N ALA A 54 0.36 0.84 -8.86
CA ALA A 54 1.16 1.05 -7.65
C ALA A 54 2.65 0.75 -7.86
N VAL A 55 3.00 -0.34 -8.56
CA VAL A 55 4.39 -0.67 -8.92
C VAL A 55 5.01 0.42 -9.77
N GLN A 56 4.29 0.95 -10.77
CA GLN A 56 4.81 2.02 -11.61
C GLN A 56 4.96 3.35 -10.85
N HIS A 57 4.04 3.67 -9.94
CA HIS A 57 4.16 4.84 -9.05
C HIS A 57 5.45 4.79 -8.22
N VAL A 58 5.77 3.64 -7.62
CA VAL A 58 7.02 3.47 -6.85
C VAL A 58 8.24 3.55 -7.76
N LYS A 59 8.21 2.92 -8.94
CA LYS A 59 9.30 3.02 -9.92
C LYS A 59 9.53 4.45 -10.42
N ALA A 60 8.48 5.26 -10.47
CA ALA A 60 8.56 6.69 -10.79
C ALA A 60 9.04 7.56 -9.62
N GLY A 61 9.29 6.98 -8.44
CA GLY A 61 9.85 7.65 -7.28
C GLY A 61 8.84 8.12 -6.24
N LEU A 62 7.56 7.73 -6.34
CA LEU A 62 6.59 8.03 -5.27
C LEU A 62 6.87 7.21 -4.01
N LYS A 63 6.79 7.89 -2.85
CA LYS A 63 7.05 7.32 -1.52
C LYS A 63 5.80 6.77 -0.83
N ALA A 64 4.61 6.93 -1.41
CA ALA A 64 3.36 6.42 -0.86
C ALA A 64 2.32 6.20 -1.95
N ILE A 65 1.34 5.33 -1.65
CA ILE A 65 0.22 5.01 -2.53
C ILE A 65 -1.08 5.43 -1.88
N TYR A 66 -1.90 6.17 -2.62
CA TYR A 66 -3.28 6.44 -2.24
C TYR A 66 -4.22 5.44 -2.92
N VAL A 67 -5.12 4.83 -2.15
CA VAL A 67 -6.13 3.91 -2.68
C VAL A 67 -7.48 4.62 -2.63
N SER A 68 -7.98 5.02 -3.80
CA SER A 68 -9.21 5.79 -3.92
C SER A 68 -10.45 4.89 -3.91
N GLY A 69 -11.39 5.14 -2.98
CA GLY A 69 -12.70 4.49 -2.96
C GLY A 69 -13.49 4.74 -4.24
N TRP A 70 -13.41 5.95 -4.79
CA TRP A 70 -14.01 6.33 -6.07
C TRP A 70 -13.47 5.47 -7.23
N GLN A 71 -12.14 5.29 -7.33
CA GLN A 71 -11.55 4.47 -8.39
C GLN A 71 -11.93 2.98 -8.23
N VAL A 72 -12.02 2.51 -6.98
CA VAL A 72 -12.50 1.15 -6.68
C VAL A 72 -13.96 0.98 -7.09
N ALA A 73 -14.83 1.93 -6.77
CA ALA A 73 -16.23 1.95 -7.21
C ALA A 73 -16.33 1.90 -8.74
N ALA A 74 -15.50 2.67 -9.44
CA ALA A 74 -15.55 2.78 -10.89
C ALA A 74 -14.96 1.57 -11.64
N SER A 75 -13.97 0.85 -11.08
CA SER A 75 -13.19 -0.11 -11.90
C SER A 75 -12.52 -1.28 -11.17
N ALA A 76 -12.66 -1.43 -9.85
CA ALA A 76 -11.96 -2.51 -9.12
C ALA A 76 -12.70 -3.04 -7.89
N ASN A 77 -14.02 -2.89 -7.85
CA ASN A 77 -14.83 -3.42 -6.77
C ASN A 77 -15.07 -4.93 -6.92
N SER A 78 -15.40 -5.59 -5.80
CA SER A 78 -15.67 -7.03 -5.74
C SER A 78 -16.90 -7.46 -6.57
N ASN A 79 -17.79 -6.52 -6.94
CA ASN A 79 -19.02 -6.81 -7.67
C ASN A 79 -18.78 -6.90 -9.19
N ASN A 80 -17.60 -6.47 -9.69
CA ASN A 80 -17.28 -6.34 -11.11
C ASN A 80 -18.26 -5.43 -11.88
N GLU A 81 -18.81 -4.43 -11.20
CA GLU A 81 -19.72 -3.42 -11.77
C GLU A 81 -19.04 -2.05 -11.86
N VAL A 82 -19.64 -1.12 -12.61
CA VAL A 82 -19.18 0.28 -12.64
C VAL A 82 -20.15 1.12 -11.81
N TYR A 83 -19.67 1.68 -10.71
CA TYR A 83 -20.46 2.53 -9.83
C TYR A 83 -19.95 3.97 -9.74
N PRO A 84 -20.85 4.95 -9.48
CA PRO A 84 -20.45 6.23 -8.92
C PRO A 84 -19.98 6.07 -7.47
N ASP A 85 -19.34 7.11 -6.93
CA ASP A 85 -18.90 7.16 -5.54
C ASP A 85 -20.06 7.46 -4.58
N GLN A 86 -20.90 6.45 -4.40
CA GLN A 86 -22.07 6.45 -3.52
C GLN A 86 -22.10 5.21 -2.61
N SER A 87 -20.92 4.65 -2.32
CA SER A 87 -20.76 3.47 -1.45
C SER A 87 -21.62 2.25 -1.84
N LEU A 88 -21.85 2.06 -3.15
CA LEU A 88 -22.69 0.97 -3.68
C LEU A 88 -21.95 -0.38 -3.77
N TYR A 89 -20.62 -0.36 -3.67
CA TYR A 89 -19.79 -1.56 -3.77
C TYR A 89 -19.68 -2.32 -2.43
N SER A 90 -19.36 -3.61 -2.49
CA SER A 90 -19.16 -4.46 -1.31
C SER A 90 -18.04 -3.94 -0.41
N VAL A 91 -18.26 -3.94 0.92
CA VAL A 91 -17.35 -3.35 1.92
C VAL A 91 -15.92 -3.90 1.90
N ASP A 92 -15.71 -5.09 1.34
CA ASP A 92 -14.40 -5.74 1.20
C ASP A 92 -13.59 -5.27 -0.02
N SER A 93 -14.20 -4.50 -0.93
CA SER A 93 -13.60 -4.08 -2.20
C SER A 93 -12.28 -3.31 -2.02
N VAL A 94 -12.25 -2.30 -1.15
CA VAL A 94 -11.02 -1.53 -0.89
C VAL A 94 -9.97 -2.39 -0.17
N PRO A 95 -10.29 -3.18 0.88
CA PRO A 95 -9.36 -4.16 1.44
C PRO A 95 -8.77 -5.12 0.39
N ASN A 96 -9.57 -5.62 -0.53
CA ASN A 96 -9.12 -6.49 -1.63
C ASN A 96 -8.15 -5.75 -2.58
N ALA A 97 -8.43 -4.49 -2.91
CA ALA A 97 -7.52 -3.65 -3.70
C ALA A 97 -6.17 -3.42 -2.97
N VAL A 98 -6.19 -3.13 -1.66
CA VAL A 98 -4.98 -3.00 -0.82
C VAL A 98 -4.18 -4.31 -0.81
N LYS A 99 -4.85 -5.46 -0.69
CA LYS A 99 -4.22 -6.78 -0.76
C LYS A 99 -3.59 -7.03 -2.14
N ASN A 100 -4.28 -6.68 -3.22
CA ASN A 100 -3.78 -6.78 -4.58
C ASN A 100 -2.48 -5.97 -4.78
N ILE A 101 -2.48 -4.72 -4.32
CA ILE A 101 -1.31 -3.83 -4.38
C ILE A 101 -0.12 -4.41 -3.60
N ASN A 102 -0.33 -4.83 -2.36
CA ASN A 102 0.72 -5.44 -1.54
C ASN A 102 1.27 -6.74 -2.15
N ASN A 103 0.42 -7.54 -2.79
CA ASN A 103 0.87 -8.74 -3.51
C ASN A 103 1.75 -8.40 -4.72
N ALA A 104 1.44 -7.33 -5.44
CA ALA A 104 2.25 -6.86 -6.57
C ALA A 104 3.63 -6.38 -6.11
N PHE A 105 3.68 -5.60 -5.01
CA PHE A 105 4.95 -5.20 -4.41
C PHE A 105 5.79 -6.39 -3.95
N ARG A 106 5.17 -7.37 -3.28
CA ARG A 106 5.88 -8.60 -2.88
C ARG A 106 6.42 -9.37 -4.07
N ARG A 107 5.69 -9.43 -5.19
CA ARG A 107 6.18 -10.08 -6.42
C ARG A 107 7.36 -9.31 -7.02
N GLN A 108 7.28 -7.99 -7.06
CA GLN A 108 8.37 -7.15 -7.57
C GLN A 108 9.64 -7.31 -6.73
N ASP A 109 9.49 -7.41 -5.40
CA ASP A 109 10.58 -7.72 -4.47
C ASP A 109 11.24 -9.07 -4.75
N GLN A 110 10.43 -10.14 -4.85
CA GLN A 110 10.92 -11.48 -5.18
C GLN A 110 11.76 -11.49 -6.46
N ILE A 111 11.31 -10.77 -7.49
CA ILE A 111 12.03 -10.65 -8.77
C ILE A 111 13.36 -9.91 -8.58
N GLN A 112 13.39 -8.81 -7.82
CA GLN A 112 14.62 -8.05 -7.60
C GLN A 112 15.67 -8.83 -6.82
N VAL A 113 15.24 -9.54 -5.75
CA VAL A 113 16.10 -10.42 -4.98
C VAL A 113 16.66 -11.55 -5.85
N GLN A 114 15.82 -12.17 -6.68
CA GLN A 114 16.24 -13.25 -7.59
C GLN A 114 17.27 -12.77 -8.63
N GLU A 115 17.12 -11.54 -9.13
CA GLU A 115 18.05 -10.93 -10.09
C GLU A 115 19.32 -10.36 -9.43
N GLY A 116 19.49 -10.49 -8.10
CA GLY A 116 20.64 -9.94 -7.38
C GLY A 116 20.70 -8.42 -7.37
N ARG A 117 19.57 -7.74 -7.59
CA ARG A 117 19.44 -6.28 -7.47
C ARG A 117 19.21 -5.91 -6.01
N GLU A 118 19.43 -4.63 -5.67
CA GLU A 118 19.00 -4.11 -4.38
C GLU A 118 17.52 -4.43 -4.13
N VAL A 119 17.23 -4.79 -2.88
CA VAL A 119 15.93 -5.32 -2.43
C VAL A 119 14.84 -4.27 -2.68
N PHE A 120 13.67 -4.70 -3.19
CA PHE A 120 12.48 -3.87 -3.22
C PHE A 120 11.91 -3.81 -1.80
N ILE A 121 12.67 -3.29 -0.86
CA ILE A 121 12.07 -2.77 0.36
C ILE A 121 11.12 -1.71 -0.18
N MET A 122 9.83 -1.81 0.13
CA MET A 122 8.74 -1.01 -0.44
C MET A 122 8.97 0.51 -0.51
N LEU A 123 10.07 1.02 0.05
CA LEU A 123 10.41 2.42 0.23
C LEU A 123 11.91 2.75 0.16
N GLN A 124 12.78 1.93 -0.45
CA GLN A 124 14.06 2.46 -0.93
C GLN A 124 13.90 2.87 -2.39
N SER A 125 14.10 4.17 -2.64
CA SER A 125 14.21 4.73 -3.98
C SER A 125 15.21 3.88 -4.77
N LEU A 126 14.71 3.08 -5.71
CA LEU A 126 15.60 2.42 -6.66
C LEU A 126 16.41 3.54 -7.33
N PRO A 127 17.75 3.46 -7.43
CA PRO A 127 18.45 4.31 -8.37
C PRO A 127 17.80 4.06 -9.73
N MET A 128 17.37 5.14 -10.42
CA MET A 128 16.79 5.06 -11.76
C MET A 128 17.59 4.04 -12.57
N GLN A 129 16.94 2.95 -13.00
CA GLN A 129 17.58 2.03 -13.92
C GLN A 129 17.99 2.83 -15.15
N LYS A 130 19.29 2.81 -15.46
CA LYS A 130 19.80 3.39 -16.71
C LYS A 130 18.98 2.79 -17.87
N PRO A 131 18.63 3.60 -18.88
CA PRO A 131 17.80 3.12 -19.99
C PRO A 131 18.44 1.87 -20.57
N VAL A 132 17.67 0.78 -20.61
CA VAL A 132 18.04 -0.43 -21.35
C VAL A 132 18.23 0.03 -22.78
N SER A 133 19.46 -0.01 -23.30
CA SER A 133 19.67 0.23 -24.71
C SER A 133 18.94 -0.89 -25.44
N VAL A 134 17.86 -0.55 -26.13
CA VAL A 134 17.26 -1.45 -27.10
C VAL A 134 18.34 -1.65 -28.16
N ALA A 135 18.99 -2.81 -28.11
CA ALA A 135 19.82 -3.26 -29.21
C ALA A 135 18.90 -3.30 -30.44
N ARG A 136 19.28 -2.52 -31.45
CA ARG A 136 18.66 -2.54 -32.77
C ARG A 136 18.74 -3.92 -33.39
#